data_AF-A0A8H6ZS99-F1
#
_entry.id   AF-A0A8H6ZS99-F1
#
_cell.length_a   1.000
_cell.length_b   1.000
_cell.length_c   1.000
_cell.angle_alpha   90.00
_cell.angle_beta   90.00
_cell.angle_gamma   90.00
#
_symmetry.space_group_name_H-M   'P 1'
#
loop_
_entity.id
_entity.type
_entity.pdbx_description
1 polymer ?
#
loop_
_entity_poly.entity_id
_entity_poly.type
_entity_poly.pdbx_seq_one_letter_code
_entity_poly.pdbx_strand_id
1 'polypeptide(L)'
;MEAVLSRQAATAEAIGRFQDSSTSVGLVAGSPSTRIRPQADNVVLKSPSQAGDTLNDVIQDTTRRNKLINDNNLLKGIIMGRDGPVPSSRELIVRPDTLRAIINNRATIETTTVEAEFTETLMESNYNSASVKVSAPFITANSEYSESSSFKNTETEKSMYTSSRYLFPQGRIDFTTPDSGFEDVIKLSPQFTSGVQAALAKATGTEKREALQNLFQEYGHVFRTKVQIGGVLSAHTMETFSRSENETEVKQDVKAGLEGAVKGWGGGATAGHGNTQGTITTSQNRKLNVKYIVNGGDYTKIQNTEEWVASTNLSEHWRVIEVTEVTAVADLLPQPIRGQVKDLLKPLLGKWVDVEKVPGLESLPVSVYRPKGAIPAGWSWLGDTADASKALLVKPTLPARSGRNPALTSLHEGPGMTEQPFVDLPQYQYLSTYFGSFVQETPPGSTLRGLRPDHILPGRYEMHGDTISTAVYVTRPVDVPFPEDECFDLKSLVRVKLPGSDNPPKPRWALKKSMVLFDSGEK
;
A
#
# COMPACT_ATOMS: atom_id res chain seq x y z
N MET A 1 7.28 7.89 -29.55
CA MET A 1 8.64 7.56 -29.08
C MET A 1 8.92 8.12 -27.68
N GLU A 2 8.29 9.24 -27.29
CA GLU A 2 8.34 9.80 -25.92
C GLU A 2 7.58 8.96 -24.85
N ALA A 3 6.54 8.20 -25.23
CA ALA A 3 5.77 7.38 -24.28
C ALA A 3 6.48 6.11 -23.76
N VAL A 4 7.60 5.70 -24.39
CA VAL A 4 8.37 4.51 -23.98
C VAL A 4 9.45 4.87 -22.95
N LEU A 5 9.94 6.12 -22.98
CA LEU A 5 10.94 6.63 -22.05
C LEU A 5 10.36 6.93 -20.65
N SER A 6 9.06 7.25 -20.54
CA SER A 6 8.44 7.50 -19.23
C SER A 6 8.24 6.21 -18.41
N ARG A 7 8.15 5.03 -19.05
CA ARG A 7 8.00 3.74 -18.34
C ARG A 7 9.33 3.18 -17.82
N GLN A 8 10.46 3.49 -18.46
CA GLN A 8 11.78 3.09 -17.96
C GLN A 8 12.29 3.99 -16.82
N ALA A 9 11.86 5.25 -16.77
CA ALA A 9 12.10 6.15 -15.64
C ALA A 9 11.30 5.75 -14.38
N ALA A 10 10.07 5.24 -14.56
CA ALA A 10 9.23 4.73 -13.47
C ALA A 10 9.82 3.51 -12.73
N THR A 11 10.74 2.76 -13.36
CA THR A 11 11.40 1.59 -12.76
C THR A 11 12.59 1.96 -11.86
N ALA A 12 13.18 3.15 -12.03
CA ALA A 12 14.39 3.56 -11.31
C ALA A 12 14.12 4.20 -9.93
N GLU A 13 12.92 4.72 -9.68
CA GLU A 13 12.60 5.50 -8.46
C GLU A 13 11.95 4.67 -7.33
N ALA A 14 11.75 3.36 -7.54
CA ALA A 14 11.34 2.41 -6.49
C ALA A 14 12.27 2.43 -5.25
N ILE A 15 13.50 2.92 -5.39
CA ILE A 15 14.63 2.72 -4.48
C ILE A 15 14.47 3.39 -3.09
N GLY A 16 13.57 4.37 -2.90
CA GLY A 16 13.44 5.11 -1.62
C GLY A 16 12.46 4.54 -0.59
N ARG A 17 11.28 4.07 -1.02
CA ARG A 17 10.20 3.54 -0.12
C ARG A 17 9.76 2.12 -0.43
N PHE A 18 10.24 1.56 -1.54
CA PHE A 18 9.76 0.32 -2.13
C PHE A 18 10.93 -0.38 -2.83
N GLN A 19 11.96 -0.76 -2.09
CA GLN A 19 13.12 -1.41 -2.68
C GLN A 19 12.71 -2.80 -3.20
N ASP A 20 12.63 -2.91 -4.53
CA ASP A 20 12.75 -4.17 -5.24
C ASP A 20 14.19 -4.24 -5.77
N SER A 21 14.93 -5.26 -5.36
CA SER A 21 16.29 -5.48 -5.85
C SER A 21 16.40 -6.93 -6.31
N SER A 22 16.14 -7.13 -7.60
CA SER A 22 16.43 -8.36 -8.32
C SER A 22 17.94 -8.41 -8.59
N THR A 23 18.69 -9.18 -7.81
CA THR A 23 20.06 -9.56 -8.17
C THR A 23 20.06 -10.95 -8.77
N SER A 24 20.10 -11.03 -10.10
CA SER A 24 20.48 -12.26 -10.80
C SER A 24 21.98 -12.48 -10.63
N VAL A 25 22.39 -13.47 -9.84
CA VAL A 25 23.80 -13.90 -9.79
C VAL A 25 24.13 -14.63 -11.09
N GLY A 26 24.82 -13.95 -12.01
CA GLY A 26 25.43 -14.51 -13.21
C GLY A 26 26.95 -14.34 -13.16
N LEU A 27 27.68 -15.45 -13.18
CA LEU A 27 29.14 -15.50 -13.20
C LEU A 27 29.69 -15.00 -14.55
N VAL A 28 30.52 -13.97 -14.54
CA VAL A 28 31.34 -13.55 -15.70
C VAL A 28 32.82 -13.76 -15.38
N ALA A 29 33.51 -14.38 -16.33
CA ALA A 29 34.87 -14.87 -16.26
C ALA A 29 35.95 -13.77 -16.35
N GLY A 30 37.05 -13.97 -15.63
CA GLY A 30 38.29 -13.19 -15.75
C GLY A 30 39.43 -13.87 -14.98
N SER A 31 40.19 -14.71 -15.70
CA SER A 31 41.49 -15.31 -15.29
C SER A 31 42.63 -14.27 -15.36
N PRO A 32 43.83 -14.47 -14.74
CA PRO A 32 44.54 -15.75 -14.70
C PRO A 32 45.29 -16.18 -13.42
N SER A 33 45.35 -17.51 -13.28
CA SER A 33 46.45 -18.34 -12.76
C SER A 33 46.82 -18.28 -11.27
N THR A 34 46.41 -19.31 -10.53
CA THR A 34 47.32 -20.40 -10.09
C THR A 34 46.52 -21.60 -9.55
N ARG A 35 46.93 -22.80 -9.96
CA ARG A 35 46.31 -24.10 -9.67
C ARG A 35 46.36 -24.44 -8.18
N ILE A 36 45.19 -24.65 -7.57
CA ILE A 36 44.97 -25.70 -6.57
C ILE A 36 43.58 -26.29 -6.84
N ARG A 37 43.49 -27.59 -7.14
CA ARG A 37 42.22 -28.32 -7.22
C ARG A 37 41.75 -28.63 -5.81
N PRO A 38 40.48 -28.32 -5.49
CA PRO A 38 39.62 -29.32 -4.85
C PRO A 38 38.36 -29.55 -5.70
N GLN A 39 37.88 -30.79 -5.71
CA GLN A 39 36.66 -31.22 -6.40
C GLN A 39 35.47 -30.33 -6.02
N ALA A 40 34.86 -29.71 -7.02
CA ALA A 40 33.52 -29.17 -6.91
C ALA A 40 32.53 -30.30 -7.20
N ASP A 41 31.94 -30.85 -6.15
CA ASP A 41 30.71 -31.63 -6.26
C ASP A 41 29.58 -30.66 -6.64
N ASN A 42 29.43 -30.45 -7.94
CA ASN A 42 28.23 -29.84 -8.51
C ASN A 42 27.07 -30.81 -8.31
N VAL A 43 26.31 -30.66 -7.24
CA VAL A 43 24.99 -31.28 -7.12
C VAL A 43 24.03 -30.52 -8.04
N VAL A 44 24.09 -30.84 -9.34
CA VAL A 44 22.97 -30.64 -10.25
C VAL A 44 21.94 -31.68 -9.82
N LEU A 45 20.82 -31.24 -9.26
CA LEU A 45 19.64 -32.08 -9.10
C LEU A 45 19.15 -32.48 -10.51
N LYS A 46 19.72 -33.57 -11.05
CA LYS A 46 19.16 -34.30 -12.17
C LYS A 46 18.08 -35.24 -11.63
N SER A 47 16.91 -34.69 -11.39
CA SER A 47 15.69 -35.50 -11.34
C SER A 47 15.20 -35.70 -12.78
N PRO A 48 14.83 -36.91 -13.22
CA PRO A 48 14.28 -37.13 -14.54
C PRO A 48 12.94 -36.37 -14.63
N SER A 49 12.86 -35.36 -15.50
CA SER A 49 11.61 -34.62 -15.72
C SER A 49 10.58 -35.59 -16.31
N GLN A 50 9.58 -35.98 -15.52
CA GLN A 50 8.30 -36.40 -16.09
C GLN A 50 7.81 -35.25 -16.97
N ALA A 51 7.28 -35.59 -18.16
CA ALA A 51 6.72 -34.61 -19.08
C ALA A 51 5.55 -33.88 -18.38
N GLY A 52 5.82 -32.69 -17.85
CA GLY A 52 4.84 -31.83 -17.22
C GLY A 52 4.00 -31.09 -18.27
N ASP A 53 2.88 -30.54 -17.81
CA ASP A 53 2.03 -29.71 -18.63
C ASP A 53 2.74 -28.40 -18.98
N THR A 54 2.62 -27.92 -20.22
CA THR A 54 3.09 -26.57 -20.56
C THR A 54 1.96 -25.55 -20.40
N LEU A 55 2.31 -24.32 -20.02
CA LEU A 55 1.33 -23.25 -19.90
C LEU A 55 0.66 -22.92 -21.25
N ASN A 56 1.35 -23.12 -22.37
CA ASN A 56 0.76 -22.97 -23.70
C ASN A 56 -0.35 -24.01 -23.94
N ASP A 57 -0.15 -25.26 -23.55
CA ASP A 57 -1.16 -26.32 -23.71
C ASP A 57 -2.41 -26.01 -22.87
N VAL A 58 -2.22 -25.52 -21.64
CA VAL A 58 -3.31 -25.10 -20.76
C VAL A 58 -4.10 -23.96 -21.37
N ILE A 59 -3.46 -22.99 -22.03
CA ILE A 59 -4.14 -21.85 -22.66
C ILE A 59 -4.90 -22.28 -23.91
N GLN A 60 -4.39 -23.24 -24.68
CA GLN A 60 -5.06 -23.75 -25.88
C GLN A 60 -6.29 -24.60 -25.53
N ASP A 61 -6.21 -25.41 -24.47
CA ASP A 61 -7.33 -26.22 -23.98
C ASP A 61 -8.33 -25.37 -23.18
N THR A 62 -9.55 -25.25 -23.70
CA THR A 62 -10.61 -24.45 -23.07
C THR A 62 -10.99 -24.91 -21.67
N THR A 63 -11.03 -26.22 -21.40
CA THR A 63 -11.41 -26.77 -20.09
C THR A 63 -10.34 -26.46 -19.06
N ARG A 64 -9.07 -26.68 -19.42
CA ARG A 64 -7.93 -26.46 -18.54
C ARG A 64 -7.69 -24.97 -18.30
N ARG A 65 -7.77 -24.13 -19.34
CA ARG A 65 -7.76 -22.66 -19.23
C ARG A 65 -8.84 -22.16 -18.29
N ASN A 66 -10.08 -22.63 -18.45
CA ASN A 66 -11.19 -22.20 -17.62
C ASN A 66 -11.03 -22.62 -16.16
N LYS A 67 -10.48 -23.82 -15.90
CA LYS A 67 -10.10 -24.23 -14.55
C LYS A 67 -9.05 -23.29 -13.95
N LEU A 68 -7.99 -22.96 -14.70
CA LEU A 68 -6.97 -22.01 -14.26
C LEU A 68 -7.56 -20.64 -13.93
N ILE A 69 -8.45 -20.12 -14.77
CA ILE A 69 -9.17 -18.84 -14.55
C ILE A 69 -10.02 -18.90 -13.27
N ASN A 70 -10.77 -19.99 -13.08
CA ASN A 70 -11.74 -20.14 -12.00
C ASN A 70 -11.05 -20.33 -10.65
N ASP A 71 -10.13 -21.30 -10.55
CA ASP A 71 -9.41 -21.63 -9.31
C ASP A 71 -8.60 -20.44 -8.79
N ASN A 72 -8.17 -19.55 -9.69
CA ASN A 72 -7.38 -18.37 -9.35
C ASN A 72 -8.20 -17.08 -9.29
N ASN A 73 -9.51 -17.12 -9.50
CA ASN A 73 -10.38 -15.94 -9.46
C ASN A 73 -9.92 -14.81 -10.41
N LEU A 74 -9.44 -15.15 -11.61
CA LEU A 74 -8.80 -14.17 -12.50
C LEU A 74 -9.78 -13.17 -13.13
N LEU A 75 -11.09 -13.41 -13.06
CA LEU A 75 -12.11 -12.49 -13.58
C LEU A 75 -12.70 -11.57 -12.51
N LYS A 76 -12.28 -11.71 -11.25
CA LYS A 76 -12.86 -11.04 -10.09
C LYS A 76 -11.98 -9.86 -9.65
N GLY A 77 -12.62 -8.76 -9.27
CA GLY A 77 -11.93 -7.71 -8.54
C GLY A 77 -11.58 -8.18 -7.12
N ILE A 78 -10.67 -7.46 -6.47
CA ILE A 78 -10.18 -7.75 -5.13
C ILE A 78 -10.73 -6.69 -4.18
N ILE A 79 -11.48 -7.15 -3.18
CA ILE A 79 -12.00 -6.36 -2.07
C ILE A 79 -10.88 -6.23 -1.04
N MET A 80 -10.56 -5.00 -0.66
CA MET A 80 -9.56 -4.69 0.35
C MET A 80 -10.32 -4.34 1.62
N GLY A 81 -10.16 -5.14 2.67
CA GLY A 81 -10.84 -4.93 3.95
C GLY A 81 -10.04 -5.47 5.12
N ARG A 82 -10.66 -5.48 6.31
CA ARG A 82 -10.02 -5.93 7.56
C ARG A 82 -9.38 -7.32 7.48
N ASP A 83 -9.96 -8.23 6.69
CA ASP A 83 -9.49 -9.61 6.52
C ASP A 83 -8.42 -9.74 5.41
N GLY A 84 -7.95 -8.62 4.86
CA GLY A 84 -6.98 -8.58 3.76
C GLY A 84 -7.61 -8.55 2.36
N PRO A 85 -6.85 -8.95 1.32
CA PRO A 85 -7.32 -8.98 -0.07
C PRO A 85 -8.23 -10.19 -0.32
N VAL A 86 -9.54 -9.95 -0.48
CA VAL A 86 -10.55 -11.00 -0.72
C VAL A 86 -11.10 -10.92 -2.15
N PRO A 87 -11.11 -12.00 -2.94
CA PRO A 87 -11.74 -11.98 -4.26
C PRO A 87 -13.25 -11.74 -4.17
N SER A 88 -13.79 -10.90 -5.04
CA SER A 88 -15.23 -10.70 -5.16
C SER A 88 -15.96 -12.01 -5.51
N SER A 89 -17.21 -12.12 -5.07
CA SER A 89 -18.11 -13.19 -5.52
C SER A 89 -18.60 -12.98 -6.96
N ARG A 90 -18.44 -11.78 -7.54
CA ARG A 90 -18.91 -11.41 -8.88
C ARG A 90 -17.75 -11.21 -9.86
N GLU A 91 -17.97 -11.62 -11.10
CA GLU A 91 -17.02 -11.39 -12.20
C GLU A 91 -17.05 -9.90 -12.60
N LEU A 92 -15.88 -9.26 -12.56
CA LEU A 92 -15.68 -7.87 -12.92
C LEU A 92 -15.49 -7.71 -14.44
N ILE A 93 -14.83 -8.67 -15.08
CA ILE A 93 -14.56 -8.65 -16.52
C ILE A 93 -15.27 -9.80 -17.22
N VAL A 94 -15.56 -9.62 -18.51
CA VAL A 94 -16.03 -10.68 -19.40
C VAL A 94 -14.93 -11.73 -19.54
N ARG A 95 -15.32 -13.01 -19.43
CA ARG A 95 -14.41 -14.14 -19.63
C ARG A 95 -13.80 -14.11 -21.03
N PRO A 96 -12.47 -14.08 -21.16
CA PRO A 96 -11.83 -14.11 -22.46
C PRO A 96 -11.72 -15.54 -23.00
N ASP A 97 -11.72 -15.69 -24.32
CA ASP A 97 -11.54 -16.97 -25.01
C ASP A 97 -10.07 -17.44 -25.01
N THR A 98 -9.13 -16.59 -24.62
CA THR A 98 -7.72 -16.91 -24.46
C THR A 98 -7.10 -16.04 -23.37
N LEU A 99 -5.89 -16.38 -22.91
CA LEU A 99 -5.11 -15.59 -21.96
C LEU A 99 -3.79 -15.18 -22.60
N ARG A 100 -3.42 -13.91 -22.46
CA ARG A 100 -2.09 -13.45 -22.85
C ARG A 100 -1.10 -13.93 -21.80
N ALA A 101 -0.19 -14.82 -22.20
CA ALA A 101 0.82 -15.37 -21.31
C ALA A 101 2.25 -15.17 -21.80
N ILE A 102 3.15 -15.07 -20.85
CA ILE A 102 4.60 -15.05 -21.06
C ILE A 102 5.19 -16.23 -20.31
N ILE A 103 5.74 -17.20 -21.03
CA ILE A 103 6.34 -18.40 -20.44
C ILE A 103 7.60 -18.04 -19.67
N ASN A 104 7.71 -18.53 -18.45
CA ASN A 104 8.91 -18.43 -17.64
C ASN A 104 8.92 -19.55 -16.59
N ASN A 105 9.84 -20.50 -16.76
CA ASN A 105 10.00 -21.64 -15.85
C ASN A 105 11.24 -21.48 -14.94
N ARG A 106 11.84 -20.29 -14.91
CA ARG A 106 13.03 -20.03 -14.10
C ARG A 106 12.62 -19.76 -12.66
N ALA A 107 12.99 -20.66 -11.76
CA ALA A 107 12.83 -20.44 -10.33
C ALA A 107 13.75 -19.31 -9.83
N THR A 108 13.23 -18.40 -9.03
CA THR A 108 13.97 -17.25 -8.44
C THR A 108 13.51 -16.99 -7.02
N ILE A 109 14.37 -16.32 -6.24
CA ILE A 109 13.98 -15.76 -4.95
C ILE A 109 13.87 -14.26 -5.14
N GLU A 110 12.70 -13.71 -4.85
CA GLU A 110 12.44 -12.28 -4.88
C GLU A 110 12.10 -11.80 -3.46
N THR A 111 12.49 -10.57 -3.12
CA THR A 111 12.21 -9.99 -1.80
C THR A 111 11.61 -8.59 -1.94
N THR A 112 10.55 -8.32 -1.17
CA THR A 112 9.91 -7.01 -1.11
C THR A 112 9.95 -6.48 0.31
N THR A 113 10.34 -5.22 0.46
CA THR A 113 10.31 -4.49 1.74
C THR A 113 9.36 -3.30 1.63
N VAL A 114 8.48 -3.13 2.62
CA VAL A 114 7.45 -2.10 2.66
C VAL A 114 7.39 -1.44 4.03
N GLU A 115 7.35 -0.11 4.05
CA GLU A 115 7.21 0.70 5.27
C GLU A 115 5.80 1.28 5.45
N ALA A 116 4.88 0.98 4.52
CA ALA A 116 3.49 1.36 4.63
C ALA A 116 2.80 0.48 5.67
N GLU A 117 2.22 1.11 6.70
CA GLU A 117 1.37 0.43 7.67
C GLU A 117 0.12 -0.16 6.96
N PHE A 118 -0.48 -1.20 7.56
CA PHE A 118 -1.67 -1.89 7.07
C PHE A 118 -1.50 -2.77 5.81
N THR A 119 -0.27 -2.96 5.31
CA THR A 119 -0.05 -3.76 4.09
C THR A 119 0.40 -5.20 4.34
N GLU A 120 0.45 -5.66 5.60
CA GLU A 120 0.88 -7.02 5.98
C GLU A 120 0.19 -8.11 5.13
N THR A 121 -1.14 -8.09 5.05
CA THR A 121 -1.90 -9.12 4.31
C THR A 121 -1.65 -9.10 2.81
N LEU A 122 -1.27 -7.95 2.24
CA LEU A 122 -0.82 -7.85 0.84
C LEU A 122 0.56 -8.49 0.66
N MET A 123 1.46 -8.27 1.61
CA MET A 123 2.80 -8.86 1.63
C MET A 123 2.73 -10.39 1.76
N GLU A 124 1.87 -10.88 2.67
CA GLU A 124 1.56 -12.31 2.83
C GLU A 124 0.89 -12.93 1.59
N SER A 125 0.20 -12.11 0.80
CA SER A 125 -0.41 -12.50 -0.48
C SER A 125 0.54 -12.35 -1.68
N ASN A 126 1.84 -12.16 -1.44
CA ASN A 126 2.89 -12.02 -2.44
C ASN A 126 2.62 -10.89 -3.46
N TYR A 127 2.09 -9.75 -3.01
CA TYR A 127 2.05 -8.54 -3.82
C TYR A 127 3.46 -7.93 -3.87
N ASN A 128 3.94 -7.59 -5.07
CA ASN A 128 5.15 -6.78 -5.18
C ASN A 128 4.90 -5.33 -4.77
N SER A 129 5.96 -4.53 -4.68
CA SER A 129 5.87 -3.15 -4.20
C SER A 129 4.95 -2.26 -5.05
N ALA A 130 4.97 -2.41 -6.37
CA ALA A 130 4.09 -1.66 -7.27
C ALA A 130 2.61 -1.99 -7.02
N SER A 131 2.29 -3.27 -6.81
CA SER A 131 0.94 -3.74 -6.52
C SER A 131 0.47 -3.32 -5.12
N VAL A 132 1.37 -3.34 -4.14
CA VAL A 132 1.11 -2.79 -2.80
C VAL A 132 0.81 -1.29 -2.89
N LYS A 133 1.62 -0.51 -3.64
CA LYS A 133 1.43 0.94 -3.82
C LYS A 133 0.01 1.28 -4.30
N VAL A 134 -0.46 0.62 -5.37
CA VAL A 134 -1.81 0.86 -5.91
C VAL A 134 -2.91 0.42 -4.95
N SER A 135 -2.68 -0.65 -4.18
CA SER A 135 -3.65 -1.23 -3.27
C SER A 135 -3.72 -0.52 -1.91
N ALA A 136 -2.64 0.15 -1.50
CA ALA A 136 -2.45 0.73 -0.17
C ALA A 136 -3.59 1.67 0.26
N PRO A 137 -4.06 2.64 -0.55
CA PRO A 137 -5.13 3.53 -0.13
C PRO A 137 -6.42 2.78 0.25
N PHE A 138 -6.74 1.68 -0.43
CA PHE A 138 -7.97 0.92 -0.20
C PHE A 138 -7.88 0.04 1.03
N ILE A 139 -6.76 -0.69 1.22
CA ILE A 139 -6.58 -1.52 2.41
C ILE A 139 -6.48 -0.64 3.66
N THR A 140 -5.69 0.44 3.61
CA THR A 140 -5.57 1.39 4.72
C THR A 140 -6.92 2.00 5.10
N ALA A 141 -7.76 2.37 4.13
CA ALA A 141 -9.09 2.94 4.41
C ALA A 141 -10.06 1.96 5.09
N ASN A 142 -9.93 0.66 4.82
CA ASN A 142 -10.87 -0.38 5.25
C ASN A 142 -10.31 -1.33 6.33
N SER A 143 -9.11 -1.06 6.85
CA SER A 143 -8.53 -1.77 7.99
C SER A 143 -9.31 -1.52 9.28
N GLU A 144 -9.19 -2.46 10.21
CA GLU A 144 -9.59 -2.26 11.60
C GLU A 144 -8.45 -1.58 12.35
N TYR A 145 -8.68 -0.35 12.84
CA TYR A 145 -7.66 0.44 13.52
C TYR A 145 -7.58 0.09 15.01
N SER A 146 -6.37 0.07 15.55
CA SER A 146 -6.10 -0.25 16.94
C SER A 146 -4.91 0.52 17.51
N GLU A 147 -5.03 0.95 18.77
CA GLU A 147 -3.92 1.56 19.54
C GLU A 147 -2.85 0.53 19.92
N SER A 148 -3.18 -0.76 19.90
CA SER A 148 -2.29 -1.86 20.30
C SER A 148 -1.61 -2.56 19.11
N SER A 149 -1.47 -1.87 17.97
CA SER A 149 -0.73 -2.39 16.83
C SER A 149 0.74 -2.63 17.21
N SER A 150 1.30 -3.76 16.76
CA SER A 150 2.73 -4.03 16.89
C SER A 150 3.57 -3.23 15.90
N PHE A 151 2.96 -2.71 14.82
CA PHE A 151 3.59 -1.79 13.90
C PHE A 151 3.71 -0.40 14.56
N LYS A 152 4.92 0.11 14.67
CA LYS A 152 5.24 1.36 15.34
C LYS A 152 5.95 2.33 14.41
N ASN A 153 5.51 3.58 14.43
CA ASN A 153 6.17 4.67 13.72
C ASN A 153 6.23 5.91 14.62
N THR A 154 7.03 5.81 15.69
CA THR A 154 7.15 6.84 16.72
C THR A 154 8.30 7.79 16.40
N GLU A 155 8.59 8.75 17.29
CA GLU A 155 9.75 9.64 17.13
C GLU A 155 11.09 8.89 17.23
N THR A 156 11.12 7.72 17.89
CA THR A 156 12.35 6.95 18.15
C THR A 156 12.38 5.59 17.45
N GLU A 157 11.23 5.00 17.12
CA GLU A 157 11.11 3.67 16.50
C GLU A 157 10.43 3.75 15.13
N LYS A 158 10.77 2.81 14.25
CA LYS A 158 10.15 2.63 12.94
C LYS A 158 9.98 1.13 12.67
N SER A 159 8.85 0.75 12.08
CA SER A 159 8.57 -0.61 11.65
C SER A 159 8.56 -0.74 10.12
N MET A 160 8.85 -1.95 9.64
CA MET A 160 8.73 -2.34 8.24
C MET A 160 8.31 -3.80 8.11
N TYR A 161 7.64 -4.13 7.01
CA TYR A 161 7.39 -5.50 6.58
C TYR A 161 8.42 -5.93 5.54
N THR A 162 8.93 -7.17 5.65
CA THR A 162 9.77 -7.78 4.63
C THR A 162 9.21 -9.15 4.26
N SER A 163 9.18 -9.48 2.97
CA SER A 163 8.72 -10.77 2.47
C SER A 163 9.61 -11.29 1.37
N SER A 164 10.14 -12.50 1.56
CA SER A 164 10.94 -13.22 0.58
C SER A 164 10.13 -14.39 0.04
N ARG A 165 10.16 -14.59 -1.27
CA ARG A 165 9.37 -15.61 -1.98
C ARG A 165 10.24 -16.38 -2.94
N TYR A 166 10.34 -17.70 -2.74
CA TYR A 166 10.98 -18.61 -3.67
C TYR A 166 9.94 -19.10 -4.67
N LEU A 167 9.98 -18.50 -5.86
CA LEU A 167 9.05 -18.70 -6.95
C LEU A 167 9.46 -19.93 -7.77
N PHE A 168 8.48 -20.79 -8.08
CA PHE A 168 8.56 -21.88 -9.05
C PHE A 168 7.53 -21.60 -10.16
N PRO A 169 7.81 -20.63 -11.06
CA PRO A 169 6.85 -20.15 -12.03
C PRO A 169 6.69 -21.11 -13.21
N GLN A 170 5.55 -20.97 -13.89
CA GLN A 170 5.29 -21.52 -15.23
C GLN A 170 5.10 -20.40 -16.27
N GLY A 171 4.87 -19.18 -15.78
CA GLY A 171 4.76 -17.98 -16.58
C GLY A 171 3.96 -16.90 -15.89
N ARG A 172 3.68 -15.84 -16.66
CA ARG A 172 2.89 -14.69 -16.24
C ARG A 172 1.68 -14.54 -17.14
N ILE A 173 0.52 -14.23 -16.56
CA ILE A 173 -0.70 -13.87 -17.28
C ILE A 173 -0.90 -12.36 -17.18
N ASP A 174 -1.13 -11.73 -18.34
CA ASP A 174 -1.34 -10.29 -18.47
C ASP A 174 -2.78 -10.02 -18.96
N PHE A 175 -3.51 -9.16 -18.26
CA PHE A 175 -4.81 -8.64 -18.66
C PHE A 175 -4.64 -7.21 -19.19
N THR A 176 -4.87 -7.03 -20.47
CA THR A 176 -4.58 -5.77 -21.16
C THR A 176 -5.64 -4.69 -20.85
N THR A 177 -5.21 -3.53 -20.34
CA THR A 177 -6.12 -2.44 -19.92
C THR A 177 -6.67 -1.61 -21.09
N PRO A 178 -7.82 -0.92 -20.95
CA PRO A 178 -8.50 -0.20 -22.04
C PRO A 178 -7.71 0.85 -22.83
N ASP A 179 -6.72 1.50 -22.22
CA ASP A 179 -5.94 2.57 -22.86
C ASP A 179 -4.53 2.12 -23.30
N SER A 180 -4.31 0.81 -23.37
CA SER A 180 -2.98 0.23 -23.63
C SER A 180 -2.57 0.20 -25.10
N GLY A 181 -3.53 0.39 -26.02
CA GLY A 181 -3.30 0.37 -27.47
C GLY A 181 -3.21 -1.02 -28.10
N PHE A 182 -3.49 -2.10 -27.37
CA PHE A 182 -3.62 -3.45 -27.92
C PHE A 182 -5.08 -3.76 -28.30
N GLU A 183 -5.30 -4.80 -29.11
CA GLU A 183 -6.65 -5.24 -29.51
C GLU A 183 -7.30 -6.21 -28.50
N ASP A 184 -6.49 -6.94 -27.72
CA ASP A 184 -6.91 -7.97 -26.75
C ASP A 184 -7.27 -7.38 -25.37
N VAL A 185 -8.08 -6.34 -25.38
CA VAL A 185 -8.41 -5.52 -24.21
C VAL A 185 -9.49 -6.19 -23.35
N ILE A 186 -9.34 -6.07 -22.02
CA ILE A 186 -10.40 -6.47 -21.09
C ILE A 186 -11.70 -5.71 -21.36
N LYS A 187 -12.81 -6.42 -21.24
CA LYS A 187 -14.16 -5.82 -21.27
C LYS A 187 -14.76 -5.95 -19.88
N LEU A 188 -15.21 -4.85 -19.30
CA LEU A 188 -15.95 -4.89 -18.03
C LEU A 188 -17.26 -5.67 -18.20
N SER A 189 -17.69 -6.38 -17.16
CA SER A 189 -18.92 -7.15 -17.20
C SER A 189 -20.13 -6.22 -17.37
N PRO A 190 -21.16 -6.64 -18.12
CA PRO A 190 -22.38 -5.83 -18.30
C PRO A 190 -23.04 -5.46 -16.97
N GLN A 191 -22.97 -6.36 -15.98
CA GLN A 191 -23.55 -6.14 -14.66
C GLN A 191 -22.80 -5.04 -13.89
N PHE A 192 -21.46 -5.03 -13.93
CA PHE A 192 -20.68 -3.96 -13.31
C PHE A 192 -20.95 -2.62 -13.98
N THR A 193 -20.92 -2.59 -15.31
CA THR A 193 -21.18 -1.38 -16.10
C THR A 193 -22.59 -0.82 -15.84
N SER A 194 -23.60 -1.70 -15.77
CA SER A 194 -24.96 -1.32 -15.41
C SER A 194 -25.05 -0.78 -13.98
N GLY A 195 -24.31 -1.36 -13.03
CA GLY A 195 -24.20 -0.86 -11.66
C GLY A 195 -23.62 0.55 -11.58
N VAL A 196 -22.56 0.82 -12.34
CA VAL A 196 -21.98 2.18 -12.45
C VAL A 196 -23.00 3.16 -13.03
N GLN A 197 -23.66 2.81 -14.13
CA GLN A 197 -24.68 3.66 -14.75
C GLN A 197 -25.84 3.95 -13.78
N ALA A 198 -26.32 2.93 -13.08
CA ALA A 198 -27.40 3.06 -12.10
C ALA A 198 -26.99 3.94 -10.90
N ALA A 199 -25.72 3.84 -10.46
CA ALA A 199 -25.19 4.70 -9.41
C ALA A 199 -25.10 6.16 -9.87
N LEU A 200 -24.59 6.43 -11.08
CA LEU A 200 -24.46 7.78 -11.62
C LEU A 200 -25.82 8.44 -11.95
N ALA A 201 -26.85 7.63 -12.19
CA ALA A 201 -28.22 8.09 -12.45
C ALA A 201 -29.01 8.48 -11.18
N LYS A 202 -28.45 8.29 -9.96
CA LYS A 202 -29.12 8.72 -8.72
C LYS A 202 -29.30 10.24 -8.67
N ALA A 203 -30.31 10.70 -7.92
CA ALA A 203 -30.73 12.09 -7.93
C ALA A 203 -29.72 13.01 -7.23
N THR A 204 -29.23 12.60 -6.06
CA THR A 204 -28.34 13.41 -5.23
C THR A 204 -26.91 12.90 -5.25
N GLY A 205 -25.93 13.78 -5.02
CA GLY A 205 -24.53 13.39 -4.95
C GLY A 205 -24.23 12.38 -3.82
N THR A 206 -24.91 12.47 -2.69
CA THR A 206 -24.77 11.49 -1.60
C THR A 206 -25.27 10.10 -2.02
N GLU A 207 -26.42 10.00 -2.69
CA GLU A 207 -26.94 8.72 -3.20
C GLU A 207 -26.03 8.12 -4.26
N LYS A 208 -25.47 8.94 -5.16
CA LYS A 208 -24.48 8.49 -6.16
C LYS A 208 -23.27 7.86 -5.46
N ARG A 209 -22.71 8.55 -4.46
CA ARG A 209 -21.54 8.09 -3.70
C ARG A 209 -21.81 6.82 -2.92
N GLU A 210 -22.93 6.72 -2.22
CA GLU A 210 -23.30 5.50 -1.49
C GLU A 210 -23.53 4.32 -2.42
N ALA A 211 -24.17 4.53 -3.58
CA ALA A 211 -24.34 3.48 -4.57
C ALA A 211 -23.00 3.01 -5.15
N LEU A 212 -22.06 3.93 -5.42
CA LEU A 212 -20.70 3.59 -5.84
C LEU A 212 -19.94 2.83 -4.74
N GLN A 213 -20.04 3.26 -3.47
CA GLN A 213 -19.41 2.56 -2.35
C GLN A 213 -19.88 1.11 -2.26
N ASN A 214 -21.19 0.88 -2.33
CA ASN A 214 -21.74 -0.49 -2.33
C ASN A 214 -21.23 -1.30 -3.52
N LEU A 215 -21.16 -0.69 -4.71
CA LEU A 215 -20.67 -1.35 -5.92
C LEU A 215 -19.20 -1.79 -5.78
N PHE A 216 -18.31 -0.94 -5.26
CA PHE A 216 -16.89 -1.29 -5.07
C PHE A 216 -16.66 -2.24 -3.90
N GLN A 217 -17.51 -2.22 -2.86
CA GLN A 217 -17.48 -3.24 -1.80
C GLN A 217 -17.94 -4.61 -2.30
N GLU A 218 -18.82 -4.66 -3.30
CA GLU A 218 -19.28 -5.91 -3.92
C GLU A 218 -18.29 -6.44 -4.97
N TYR A 219 -17.78 -5.59 -5.85
CA TYR A 219 -16.95 -5.98 -6.99
C TYR A 219 -15.44 -5.95 -6.71
N GLY A 220 -15.01 -5.25 -5.67
CA GLY A 220 -13.61 -5.02 -5.35
C GLY A 220 -13.10 -3.64 -5.75
N HIS A 221 -12.00 -3.24 -5.12
CA HIS A 221 -11.38 -1.93 -5.26
C HIS A 221 -10.32 -1.93 -6.37
N VAL A 222 -9.65 -3.06 -6.55
CA VAL A 222 -8.59 -3.24 -7.53
C VAL A 222 -8.75 -4.52 -8.34
N PHE A 223 -8.07 -4.62 -9.47
CA PHE A 223 -8.02 -5.81 -10.31
C PHE A 223 -6.56 -6.17 -10.60
N ARG A 224 -6.23 -7.47 -10.54
CA ARG A 224 -4.87 -7.98 -10.77
C ARG A 224 -4.61 -8.08 -12.26
N THR A 225 -3.96 -7.07 -12.84
CA THR A 225 -3.71 -7.01 -14.28
C THR A 225 -2.51 -7.85 -14.71
N LYS A 226 -1.57 -8.16 -13.80
CA LYS A 226 -0.50 -9.13 -14.08
C LYS A 226 -0.26 -10.02 -12.89
N VAL A 227 -0.25 -11.33 -13.13
CA VAL A 227 0.01 -12.35 -12.11
C VAL A 227 0.98 -13.40 -12.62
N GLN A 228 1.93 -13.81 -11.77
CA GLN A 228 2.72 -15.01 -12.02
C GLN A 228 1.96 -16.23 -11.50
N ILE A 229 2.07 -17.35 -12.21
CA ILE A 229 1.41 -18.61 -11.84
C ILE A 229 2.41 -19.76 -11.70
N GLY A 230 2.15 -20.68 -10.77
CA GLY A 230 3.02 -21.82 -10.47
C GLY A 230 2.86 -22.30 -9.02
N GLY A 231 3.99 -22.59 -8.37
CA GLY A 231 4.10 -22.79 -6.92
C GLY A 231 5.06 -21.77 -6.26
N VAL A 232 4.87 -21.49 -4.96
CA VAL A 232 5.74 -20.60 -4.18
C VAL A 232 5.83 -21.03 -2.73
N LEU A 233 7.05 -20.86 -2.19
CA LEU A 233 7.36 -20.92 -0.76
C LEU A 233 7.76 -19.51 -0.32
N SER A 234 6.98 -18.89 0.56
CA SER A 234 7.22 -17.51 1.00
C SER A 234 7.35 -17.40 2.51
N ALA A 235 8.22 -16.48 2.95
CA ALA A 235 8.46 -16.14 4.34
C ALA A 235 8.22 -14.65 4.54
N HIS A 236 7.49 -14.30 5.60
CA HIS A 236 7.02 -12.95 5.87
C HIS A 236 7.37 -12.56 7.30
N THR A 237 7.84 -11.35 7.51
CA THR A 237 8.20 -10.84 8.83
C THR A 237 7.94 -9.34 8.95
N MET A 238 7.83 -8.88 10.18
CA MET A 238 7.81 -7.47 10.54
C MET A 238 8.98 -7.21 11.49
N GLU A 239 9.72 -6.15 11.22
CA GLU A 239 10.81 -5.69 12.09
C GLU A 239 10.52 -4.29 12.60
N THR A 240 10.81 -4.05 13.88
CA THR A 240 10.77 -2.72 14.50
C THR A 240 12.15 -2.38 15.03
N PHE A 241 12.69 -1.25 14.61
CA PHE A 241 14.07 -0.85 14.89
C PHE A 241 14.14 0.62 15.29
N SER A 242 15.24 1.01 15.93
CA SER A 242 15.47 2.39 16.35
C SER A 242 15.80 3.27 15.16
N ARG A 243 15.29 4.50 15.12
CA ARG A 243 15.67 5.50 14.11
C ARG A 243 17.15 5.91 14.18
N SER A 244 17.86 5.55 15.25
CA SER A 244 19.31 5.72 15.34
C SER A 244 20.10 4.66 14.56
N GLU A 245 19.47 3.54 14.18
CA GLU A 245 20.09 2.50 13.37
C GLU A 245 20.12 2.90 11.89
N ASN A 246 21.08 2.37 11.12
CA ASN A 246 21.17 2.63 9.70
C ASN A 246 20.06 1.85 8.96
N GLU A 247 19.05 2.55 8.44
CA GLU A 247 17.91 1.92 7.75
C GLU A 247 18.33 0.98 6.61
N THR A 248 19.43 1.29 5.90
CA THR A 248 19.92 0.45 4.79
C THR A 248 20.49 -0.87 5.31
N GLU A 249 21.24 -0.82 6.41
CA GLU A 249 21.81 -2.00 7.05
C GLU A 249 20.72 -2.92 7.60
N VAL A 250 19.73 -2.35 8.30
CA VAL A 250 18.58 -3.11 8.84
C VAL A 250 17.83 -3.82 7.71
N LYS A 251 17.52 -3.10 6.62
CA LYS A 251 16.84 -3.67 5.44
C LYS A 251 17.62 -4.81 4.80
N GLN A 252 18.94 -4.63 4.62
CA GLN A 252 19.80 -5.64 4.01
C GLN A 252 19.96 -6.89 4.90
N ASP A 253 20.14 -6.71 6.21
CA ASP A 253 20.30 -7.81 7.17
C ASP A 253 19.01 -8.66 7.27
N VAL A 254 17.84 -8.01 7.38
CA VAL A 254 16.55 -8.70 7.39
C VAL A 254 16.29 -9.40 6.06
N LYS A 255 16.54 -8.74 4.92
CA LYS A 255 16.41 -9.34 3.58
C LYS A 255 17.28 -10.59 3.45
N ALA A 256 18.57 -10.50 3.76
CA ALA A 256 19.51 -11.61 3.63
C ALA A 256 19.12 -12.81 4.51
N GLY A 257 18.68 -12.54 5.76
CA GLY A 257 18.20 -13.59 6.65
C GLY A 257 16.96 -14.31 6.11
N LEU A 258 15.99 -13.55 5.60
CA LEU A 258 14.73 -14.09 5.09
C LEU A 258 14.92 -14.84 3.75
N GLU A 259 15.79 -14.35 2.86
CA GLU A 259 16.20 -15.06 1.65
C GLU A 259 16.93 -16.37 1.96
N GLY A 260 17.83 -16.36 2.95
CA GLY A 260 18.50 -17.56 3.44
C GLY A 260 17.51 -18.61 3.94
N ALA A 261 16.48 -18.18 4.66
CA ALA A 261 15.43 -19.07 5.18
C ALA A 261 14.63 -19.74 4.06
N VAL A 262 14.12 -18.99 3.08
CA VAL A 262 13.36 -19.58 1.96
C VAL A 262 14.25 -20.40 1.02
N LYS A 263 15.51 -20.01 0.84
CA LYS A 263 16.49 -20.76 0.04
C LYS A 263 16.76 -22.13 0.65
N GLY A 264 16.94 -22.21 1.97
CA GLY A 264 17.12 -23.46 2.70
C GLY A 264 15.89 -24.37 2.60
N TRP A 265 14.69 -23.78 2.74
CA TRP A 265 13.42 -24.48 2.66
C TRP A 265 13.15 -25.06 1.27
N GLY A 266 13.20 -24.23 0.22
CA GLY A 266 12.90 -24.66 -1.16
C GLY A 266 14.00 -25.48 -1.82
N GLY A 267 15.22 -25.47 -1.27
CA GLY A 267 16.34 -26.29 -1.75
C GLY A 267 16.50 -27.63 -1.05
N GLY A 268 15.61 -27.99 -0.12
CA GLY A 268 15.69 -29.26 0.64
C GLY A 268 16.83 -29.32 1.67
N ALA A 269 17.42 -28.17 2.02
CA ALA A 269 18.53 -28.10 2.97
C ALA A 269 18.06 -27.99 4.43
N THR A 270 16.78 -27.65 4.65
CA THR A 270 16.14 -27.62 5.96
C THR A 270 14.98 -28.62 6.01
N ALA A 271 14.52 -28.95 7.22
CA ALA A 271 13.36 -29.82 7.40
C ALA A 271 12.13 -29.26 6.66
N GLY A 272 11.46 -30.09 5.87
CA GLY A 272 10.25 -29.71 5.13
C GLY A 272 9.10 -29.39 6.09
N HIS A 273 8.39 -28.30 5.80
CA HIS A 273 7.21 -27.88 6.54
C HIS A 273 6.21 -27.17 5.62
N GLY A 274 4.92 -27.21 5.98
CA GLY A 274 3.87 -26.42 5.32
C GLY A 274 3.76 -25.01 5.87
N ASN A 275 2.54 -24.46 5.85
CA ASN A 275 2.24 -23.17 6.47
C ASN A 275 2.46 -23.28 7.99
N THR A 276 3.33 -22.43 8.53
CA THR A 276 3.67 -22.42 9.95
C THR A 276 4.25 -21.07 10.35
N GLN A 277 4.49 -20.89 11.64
CA GLN A 277 5.28 -19.79 12.19
C GLN A 277 6.59 -20.32 12.76
N GLY A 278 7.62 -19.51 12.69
CA GLY A 278 8.94 -19.83 13.24
C GLY A 278 9.71 -18.57 13.62
N THR A 279 10.96 -18.77 14.04
CA THR A 279 11.88 -17.68 14.35
C THR A 279 13.18 -17.90 13.61
N ILE A 280 13.69 -16.86 12.96
CA ILE A 280 15.03 -16.85 12.38
C ILE A 280 15.89 -15.81 13.11
N THR A 281 17.20 -16.03 13.08
CA THR A 281 18.18 -15.08 13.61
C THR A 281 19.01 -14.56 12.44
N THR A 282 19.10 -13.24 12.28
CA THR A 282 19.90 -12.62 11.22
C THR A 282 21.39 -12.63 11.54
N SER A 283 22.21 -12.17 10.59
CA SER A 283 23.66 -12.08 10.77
C SER A 283 24.06 -11.11 11.89
N GLN A 284 23.24 -10.08 12.12
CA GLN A 284 23.39 -9.10 13.20
C GLN A 284 22.61 -9.49 14.47
N ASN A 285 22.25 -10.76 14.65
CA ASN A 285 21.54 -11.30 15.82
C ASN A 285 20.12 -10.73 16.06
N ARG A 286 19.46 -10.18 15.03
CA ARG A 286 18.03 -9.82 15.14
C ARG A 286 17.20 -11.10 15.14
N LYS A 287 16.29 -11.22 16.11
CA LYS A 287 15.34 -12.35 16.21
C LYS A 287 14.05 -11.97 15.53
N LEU A 288 13.77 -12.58 14.39
CA LEU A 288 12.62 -12.25 13.56
C LEU A 288 11.55 -13.33 13.72
N ASN A 289 10.32 -12.93 14.02
CA ASN A 289 9.17 -13.82 13.90
C ASN A 289 8.79 -13.94 12.43
N VAL A 290 8.75 -15.16 11.92
CA VAL A 290 8.55 -15.45 10.50
C VAL A 290 7.28 -16.27 10.32
N LYS A 291 6.42 -15.84 9.41
CA LYS A 291 5.27 -16.60 8.91
C LYS A 291 5.64 -17.22 7.57
N TYR A 292 5.55 -18.55 7.48
CA TYR A 292 5.80 -19.30 6.26
C TYR A 292 4.48 -19.65 5.59
N ILE A 293 4.37 -19.39 4.28
CA ILE A 293 3.16 -19.59 3.49
C ILE A 293 3.52 -20.31 2.18
N VAL A 294 2.70 -21.29 1.81
CA VAL A 294 2.79 -22.05 0.57
C VAL A 294 1.57 -21.74 -0.30
N ASN A 295 1.79 -21.44 -1.58
CA ASN A 295 0.73 -21.31 -2.56
C ASN A 295 1.05 -22.11 -3.82
N GLY A 296 0.07 -22.83 -4.35
CA GLY A 296 0.26 -23.73 -5.49
C GLY A 296 1.06 -24.99 -5.15
N GLY A 297 1.15 -25.90 -6.12
CA GLY A 297 1.64 -27.25 -5.88
C GLY A 297 0.65 -28.11 -5.06
N ASP A 298 0.97 -29.39 -4.92
CA ASP A 298 0.22 -30.32 -4.10
C ASP A 298 0.62 -30.18 -2.63
N TYR A 299 -0.17 -29.44 -1.87
CA TYR A 299 0.10 -29.18 -0.46
C TYR A 299 0.19 -30.46 0.40
N THR A 300 -0.37 -31.59 -0.05
CA THR A 300 -0.25 -32.87 0.69
C THR A 300 1.17 -33.45 0.66
N LYS A 301 2.01 -32.96 -0.26
CA LYS A 301 3.41 -33.35 -0.44
C LYS A 301 4.40 -32.38 0.18
N ILE A 302 3.95 -31.30 0.83
CA ILE A 302 4.83 -30.21 1.29
C ILE A 302 5.88 -30.62 2.34
N GLN A 303 5.66 -31.73 3.04
CA GLN A 303 6.61 -32.31 3.99
C GLN A 303 7.85 -32.88 3.28
N ASN A 304 7.73 -33.22 2.00
CA ASN A 304 8.83 -33.58 1.10
C ASN A 304 8.96 -32.49 0.02
N THR A 305 9.84 -31.52 0.25
CA THR A 305 9.97 -30.33 -0.61
C THR A 305 10.18 -30.70 -2.08
N GLU A 306 11.01 -31.70 -2.39
CA GLU A 306 11.29 -32.10 -3.76
C GLU A 306 10.04 -32.66 -4.47
N GLU A 307 9.23 -33.45 -3.76
CA GLU A 307 7.95 -33.95 -4.28
C GLU A 307 6.94 -32.81 -4.49
N TRP A 308 6.90 -31.84 -3.57
CA TRP A 308 6.09 -30.63 -3.76
C TRP A 308 6.57 -29.82 -4.96
N VAL A 309 7.87 -29.58 -5.12
CA VAL A 309 8.44 -28.88 -6.28
C VAL A 309 8.08 -29.61 -7.57
N ALA A 310 8.19 -30.94 -7.62
CA ALA A 310 7.81 -31.72 -8.78
C ALA A 310 6.33 -31.51 -9.16
N SER A 311 5.44 -31.44 -8.15
CA SER A 311 4.00 -31.19 -8.35
C SER A 311 3.68 -29.81 -8.94
N THR A 312 4.60 -28.84 -8.86
CA THR A 312 4.41 -27.50 -9.47
C THR A 312 4.44 -27.54 -11.00
N ASN A 313 4.79 -28.66 -11.62
CA ASN A 313 4.68 -28.88 -13.07
C ASN A 313 3.31 -29.44 -13.51
N LEU A 314 2.42 -29.73 -12.56
CA LEU A 314 1.07 -30.23 -12.84
C LEU A 314 0.07 -29.07 -12.84
N SER A 315 -0.60 -28.86 -13.97
CA SER A 315 -1.44 -27.68 -14.19
C SER A 315 -2.63 -27.55 -13.23
N GLU A 316 -3.11 -28.66 -12.68
CA GLU A 316 -4.19 -28.67 -11.69
C GLU A 316 -3.84 -27.93 -10.38
N HIS A 317 -2.55 -27.85 -10.06
CA HIS A 317 -2.02 -27.26 -8.84
C HIS A 317 -1.49 -25.84 -9.02
N TRP A 318 -1.56 -25.26 -10.22
CA TRP A 318 -1.05 -23.91 -10.45
C TRP A 318 -1.93 -22.86 -9.78
N ARG A 319 -1.29 -22.02 -8.95
CA ARG A 319 -1.94 -20.89 -8.32
C ARG A 319 -1.22 -19.59 -8.65
N VAL A 320 -1.84 -18.45 -8.36
CA VAL A 320 -1.14 -17.16 -8.35
C VAL A 320 -0.06 -17.20 -7.28
N ILE A 321 1.18 -16.95 -7.68
CA ILE A 321 2.36 -16.98 -6.81
C ILE A 321 2.96 -15.60 -6.56
N GLU A 322 2.63 -14.64 -7.43
CA GLU A 322 2.95 -13.23 -7.26
C GLU A 322 1.89 -12.38 -7.95
N VAL A 323 1.47 -11.30 -7.29
CA VAL A 323 0.71 -10.23 -7.93
C VAL A 323 1.70 -9.15 -8.35
N THR A 324 1.99 -9.12 -9.66
CA THR A 324 3.05 -8.30 -10.26
C THR A 324 2.55 -6.92 -10.67
N GLU A 325 1.27 -6.79 -11.04
CA GLU A 325 0.65 -5.51 -11.36
C GLU A 325 -0.83 -5.50 -10.98
N VAL A 326 -1.27 -4.37 -10.45
CA VAL A 326 -2.64 -4.11 -10.02
C VAL A 326 -3.10 -2.80 -10.63
N THR A 327 -4.37 -2.75 -11.06
CA THR A 327 -5.02 -1.53 -11.52
C THR A 327 -6.26 -1.27 -10.67
N ALA A 328 -6.50 -0.02 -10.25
CA ALA A 328 -7.74 0.33 -9.55
C ALA A 328 -8.94 0.09 -10.49
N VAL A 329 -10.03 -0.48 -9.98
CA VAL A 329 -11.18 -0.85 -10.81
C VAL A 329 -11.79 0.37 -11.51
N ALA A 330 -11.80 1.53 -10.85
CA ALA A 330 -12.27 2.77 -11.45
C ALA A 330 -11.43 3.18 -12.69
N ASP A 331 -10.13 2.87 -12.73
CA ASP A 331 -9.25 3.17 -13.87
C ASP A 331 -9.49 2.24 -15.07
N LEU A 332 -10.28 1.17 -14.91
CA LEU A 332 -10.72 0.32 -16.02
C LEU A 332 -11.95 0.88 -16.75
N LEU A 333 -12.61 1.89 -16.19
CA LEU A 333 -13.75 2.54 -16.84
C LEU A 333 -13.31 3.40 -18.02
N PRO A 334 -14.12 3.54 -19.08
CA PRO A 334 -13.82 4.46 -20.17
C PRO A 334 -14.02 5.93 -19.75
N GLN A 335 -13.38 6.86 -20.44
CA GLN A 335 -13.73 8.27 -20.34
C GLN A 335 -15.08 8.56 -21.01
N PRO A 336 -15.90 9.52 -20.51
CA PRO A 336 -15.67 10.38 -19.34
C PRO A 336 -16.09 9.76 -17.99
N ILE A 337 -16.64 8.54 -17.99
CA ILE A 337 -17.20 7.88 -16.80
C ILE A 337 -16.14 7.70 -15.71
N ARG A 338 -14.90 7.35 -16.10
CA ARG A 338 -13.75 7.25 -15.20
C ARG A 338 -13.59 8.50 -14.33
N GLY A 339 -13.57 9.69 -14.95
CA GLY A 339 -13.42 10.96 -14.23
C GLY A 339 -14.56 11.20 -13.23
N GLN A 340 -15.81 11.02 -13.69
CA GLN A 340 -17.00 11.21 -12.84
C GLN A 340 -17.00 10.30 -11.62
N VAL A 341 -16.67 9.01 -11.80
CA VAL A 341 -16.59 8.05 -10.71
C VAL A 341 -15.46 8.42 -9.75
N LYS A 342 -14.27 8.73 -10.25
CA LYS A 342 -13.13 9.12 -9.40
C LYS A 342 -13.41 10.37 -8.58
N ASP A 343 -14.08 11.38 -9.15
CA ASP A 343 -14.46 12.58 -8.41
C ASP A 343 -15.49 12.29 -7.32
N LEU A 344 -16.49 11.45 -7.59
CA LEU A 344 -17.48 11.05 -6.59
C LEU A 344 -16.87 10.18 -5.48
N LEU A 345 -15.85 9.38 -5.78
CA LEU A 345 -15.15 8.57 -4.78
C LEU A 345 -14.26 9.39 -3.83
N LYS A 346 -14.02 10.68 -4.10
CA LYS A 346 -13.25 11.55 -3.21
C LYS A 346 -13.98 11.70 -1.86
N PRO A 347 -13.33 11.36 -0.74
CA PRO A 347 -13.97 11.35 0.58
C PRO A 347 -14.23 12.75 1.14
N LEU A 348 -13.55 13.79 0.64
CA LEU A 348 -13.65 15.15 1.13
C LEU A 348 -14.02 16.14 0.02
N LEU A 349 -14.90 17.08 0.33
CA LEU A 349 -15.00 18.36 -0.39
C LEU A 349 -13.99 19.35 0.20
N GLY A 350 -13.42 20.22 -0.63
CA GLY A 350 -12.46 21.25 -0.25
C GLY A 350 -12.97 22.66 -0.52
N LYS A 351 -12.62 23.61 0.37
CA LYS A 351 -12.89 25.04 0.18
C LYS A 351 -11.77 25.88 0.76
N TRP A 352 -11.21 26.77 -0.06
CA TRP A 352 -10.25 27.77 0.39
C TRP A 352 -10.98 28.97 1.01
N VAL A 353 -10.53 29.39 2.19
CA VAL A 353 -11.09 30.54 2.92
C VAL A 353 -9.98 31.47 3.40
N ASP A 354 -10.32 32.72 3.67
CA ASP A 354 -9.39 33.67 4.28
C ASP A 354 -8.98 33.24 5.68
N VAL A 355 -7.85 33.77 6.14
CA VAL A 355 -7.30 33.48 7.46
C VAL A 355 -7.19 34.72 8.34
N GLU A 356 -7.10 34.50 9.64
CA GLU A 356 -6.75 35.51 10.62
C GLU A 356 -5.56 35.07 11.46
N LYS A 357 -4.72 36.04 11.84
CA LYS A 357 -3.55 35.79 12.69
C LYS A 357 -4.01 35.51 14.12
N VAL A 358 -3.46 34.46 14.73
CA VAL A 358 -3.72 34.12 16.13
C VAL A 358 -2.95 35.11 17.03
N PRO A 359 -3.63 35.83 17.94
CA PRO A 359 -2.98 36.80 18.84
C PRO A 359 -2.21 36.10 19.97
N GLY A 360 -1.30 36.81 20.64
CA GLY A 360 -0.60 36.31 21.83
C GLY A 360 0.55 35.34 21.53
N LEU A 361 0.98 35.28 20.27
CA LEU A 361 2.04 34.41 19.77
C LEU A 361 3.21 35.22 19.19
N GLU A 362 3.43 36.45 19.66
CA GLU A 362 4.47 37.36 19.19
C GLU A 362 5.90 36.86 19.49
N SER A 363 6.04 35.91 20.43
CA SER A 363 7.31 35.26 20.75
C SER A 363 7.74 34.19 19.74
N LEU A 364 6.84 33.78 18.83
CA LEU A 364 7.15 32.78 17.81
C LEU A 364 7.85 33.40 16.60
N PRO A 365 8.74 32.66 15.93
CA PRO A 365 9.51 33.16 14.78
C PRO A 365 8.67 33.34 13.51
N VAL A 366 7.44 32.83 13.50
CA VAL A 366 6.50 32.95 12.38
C VAL A 366 5.11 33.28 12.91
N SER A 367 4.31 33.97 12.09
CA SER A 367 2.90 34.22 12.43
C SER A 367 2.09 32.94 12.25
N VAL A 368 1.18 32.69 13.20
CA VAL A 368 0.27 31.54 13.20
C VAL A 368 -1.10 31.99 12.71
N TYR A 369 -1.71 31.23 11.81
CA TYR A 369 -2.98 31.56 11.17
C TYR A 369 -4.02 30.45 11.34
N ARG A 370 -5.29 30.87 11.44
CA ARG A 370 -6.48 30.02 11.46
C ARG A 370 -7.52 30.53 10.46
N PRO A 371 -8.48 29.70 10.00
CA PRO A 371 -9.60 30.17 9.19
C PRO A 371 -10.32 31.36 9.85
N LYS A 372 -10.59 32.41 9.07
CA LYS A 372 -11.20 33.64 9.55
C LYS A 372 -12.72 33.49 9.71
N GLY A 373 -13.23 33.88 10.87
CA GLY A 373 -14.67 33.98 11.12
C GLY A 373 -15.36 32.62 11.34
N ALA A 374 -16.69 32.62 11.28
CA ALA A 374 -17.48 31.43 11.55
C ALA A 374 -17.29 30.37 10.45
N ILE A 375 -16.84 29.17 10.85
CA ILE A 375 -16.73 28.02 9.95
C ILE A 375 -18.14 27.58 9.55
N PRO A 376 -18.45 27.44 8.24
CA PRO A 376 -19.78 27.04 7.79
C PRO A 376 -20.18 25.67 8.37
N ALA A 377 -21.47 25.51 8.69
CA ALA A 377 -21.97 24.27 9.28
C ALA A 377 -21.61 23.03 8.43
N GLY A 378 -21.10 21.99 9.08
CA GLY A 378 -20.66 20.76 8.44
C GLY A 378 -19.26 20.81 7.82
N TRP A 379 -18.58 21.97 7.84
CA TRP A 379 -17.18 22.10 7.44
C TRP A 379 -16.26 22.02 8.65
N SER A 380 -15.01 21.62 8.41
CA SER A 380 -13.97 21.45 9.44
C SER A 380 -12.64 21.96 8.93
N TRP A 381 -11.75 22.34 9.86
CA TRP A 381 -10.38 22.76 9.56
C TRP A 381 -9.38 21.73 10.10
N LEU A 382 -8.13 21.80 9.63
CA LEU A 382 -7.16 20.70 9.74
C LEU A 382 -5.92 21.01 10.61
N GLY A 383 -5.83 22.21 11.17
CA GLY A 383 -4.73 22.63 12.03
C GLY A 383 -4.20 24.02 11.72
N ASP A 384 -3.38 24.53 12.65
CA ASP A 384 -2.75 25.84 12.56
C ASP A 384 -1.73 25.89 11.41
N THR A 385 -1.67 27.00 10.69
CA THR A 385 -0.83 27.15 9.48
C THR A 385 0.04 28.40 9.51
N ALA A 386 1.16 28.38 8.80
CA ALA A 386 1.96 29.57 8.47
C ALA A 386 1.48 30.27 7.17
N ASP A 387 0.43 29.77 6.52
CA ASP A 387 -0.13 30.41 5.34
C ASP A 387 -0.97 31.65 5.72
N ALA A 388 -0.44 32.82 5.38
CA ALA A 388 -1.07 34.11 5.64
C ALA A 388 -2.20 34.47 4.66
N SER A 389 -2.41 33.66 3.61
CA SER A 389 -3.35 33.95 2.53
C SER A 389 -4.63 33.14 2.67
N LYS A 390 -4.52 31.81 2.76
CA LYS A 390 -5.68 30.91 2.74
C LYS A 390 -5.51 29.71 3.65
N ALA A 391 -6.63 29.23 4.20
CA ALA A 391 -6.74 27.94 4.85
C ALA A 391 -7.71 27.03 4.09
N LEU A 392 -7.47 25.72 4.15
CA LEU A 392 -8.35 24.71 3.58
C LEU A 392 -9.37 24.25 4.62
N LEU A 393 -10.65 24.42 4.31
CA LEU A 393 -11.73 23.72 4.99
C LEU A 393 -12.10 22.45 4.22
N VAL A 394 -12.52 21.42 4.95
CA VAL A 394 -13.00 20.16 4.39
C VAL A 394 -14.36 19.75 4.93
N LYS A 395 -15.12 19.00 4.13
CA LYS A 395 -16.42 18.41 4.50
C LYS A 395 -16.50 16.97 3.98
N PRO A 396 -16.87 15.98 4.81
CA PRO A 396 -16.98 14.59 4.36
C PRO A 396 -18.12 14.42 3.35
N THR A 397 -17.88 13.63 2.30
CA THR A 397 -18.86 13.38 1.23
C THR A 397 -19.77 12.18 1.51
N LEU A 398 -19.34 11.27 2.40
CA LEU A 398 -20.08 10.09 2.82
C LEU A 398 -20.59 10.26 4.26
N PRO A 399 -21.83 9.83 4.55
CA PRO A 399 -22.36 9.87 5.91
C PRO A 399 -21.65 8.83 6.79
N ALA A 400 -21.69 9.00 8.11
CA ALA A 400 -21.20 7.99 9.04
C ALA A 400 -22.08 6.74 8.97
N ARG A 401 -21.47 5.54 8.99
CA ARG A 401 -22.15 4.24 9.09
C ARG A 401 -21.34 3.32 9.98
N SER A 402 -22.03 2.47 10.74
CA SER A 402 -21.37 1.43 11.53
C SER A 402 -20.52 0.52 10.63
N GLY A 403 -19.31 0.19 11.09
CA GLY A 403 -18.34 -0.61 10.33
C GLY A 403 -17.64 0.12 9.19
N ARG A 404 -17.88 1.43 8.99
CA ARG A 404 -17.18 2.25 8.00
C ARG A 404 -16.32 3.31 8.70
N ASN A 405 -15.02 3.29 8.41
CA ASN A 405 -14.08 4.31 8.89
C ASN A 405 -14.42 5.68 8.27
N PRO A 406 -14.79 6.71 9.05
CA PRO A 406 -15.05 8.04 8.51
C PRO A 406 -13.78 8.69 7.95
N ALA A 407 -13.93 9.68 7.06
CA ALA A 407 -12.77 10.41 6.53
C ALA A 407 -12.10 11.29 7.60
N LEU A 408 -12.88 11.76 8.57
CA LEU A 408 -12.49 12.68 9.63
C LEU A 408 -12.79 12.09 11.01
N THR A 409 -11.95 12.40 11.99
CA THR A 409 -12.21 12.14 13.42
C THR A 409 -12.28 13.44 14.19
N SER A 410 -13.13 13.51 15.21
CA SER A 410 -12.99 14.50 16.28
C SER A 410 -11.76 14.22 17.13
N LEU A 411 -11.43 15.20 17.96
CA LEU A 411 -10.27 15.20 18.83
C LEU A 411 -10.73 15.53 20.26
N HIS A 412 -10.04 14.99 21.26
CA HIS A 412 -10.23 15.28 22.68
C HIS A 412 -8.93 15.81 23.30
N GLU A 413 -9.04 16.47 24.45
CA GLU A 413 -7.87 16.91 25.22
C GLU A 413 -7.16 15.71 25.86
N GLY A 414 -5.83 15.69 25.85
CA GLY A 414 -5.07 14.60 26.45
C GLY A 414 -5.26 14.51 27.98
N PRO A 415 -5.31 13.31 28.58
CA PRO A 415 -5.54 13.14 30.01
C PRO A 415 -4.34 13.51 30.92
N GLY A 416 -3.22 13.97 30.35
CA GLY A 416 -1.96 14.25 31.04
C GLY A 416 -1.61 15.74 31.15
N MET A 417 -0.35 16.06 31.43
CA MET A 417 0.14 17.46 31.46
C MET A 417 0.39 18.01 30.04
N THR A 418 -0.65 17.98 29.21
CA THR A 418 -0.64 18.44 27.83
C THR A 418 -1.95 19.16 27.50
N GLU A 419 -1.85 20.22 26.70
CA GLU A 419 -3.03 20.91 26.15
C GLU A 419 -3.20 20.60 24.66
N GLN A 420 -2.53 19.55 24.16
CA GLN A 420 -2.60 19.12 22.77
C GLN A 420 -3.77 18.15 22.56
N PRO A 421 -4.38 18.16 21.36
CA PRO A 421 -5.42 17.23 21.00
C PRO A 421 -4.89 15.81 20.75
N PHE A 422 -5.69 14.82 21.13
CA PHE A 422 -5.56 13.41 20.73
C PHE A 422 -6.72 13.03 19.81
N VAL A 423 -6.50 12.07 18.92
CA VAL A 423 -7.54 11.56 18.03
C VAL A 423 -8.51 10.65 18.79
N ASP A 424 -9.82 10.81 18.54
CA ASP A 424 -10.84 9.93 19.13
C ASP A 424 -10.84 8.53 18.50
N LEU A 425 -10.50 8.46 17.21
CA LEU A 425 -10.39 7.20 16.47
C LEU A 425 -8.92 6.76 16.37
N PRO A 426 -8.57 5.52 16.77
CA PRO A 426 -7.19 5.04 16.76
C PRO A 426 -6.49 5.18 15.41
N GLN A 427 -5.18 5.46 15.46
CA GLN A 427 -4.27 5.59 14.30
C GLN A 427 -4.57 6.74 13.32
N TYR A 428 -5.69 7.47 13.46
CA TYR A 428 -5.92 8.71 12.71
C TYR A 428 -4.81 9.72 13.01
N GLN A 429 -4.60 10.65 12.08
CA GLN A 429 -3.51 11.62 12.15
C GLN A 429 -4.04 13.03 11.96
N TYR A 430 -3.40 14.02 12.58
CA TYR A 430 -3.67 15.44 12.33
C TYR A 430 -2.40 16.12 11.83
N LEU A 431 -2.51 17.34 11.30
CA LEU A 431 -1.41 17.94 10.52
C LEU A 431 -0.53 18.92 11.30
N SER A 432 -1.05 19.52 12.36
CA SER A 432 -0.40 20.61 13.10
C SER A 432 -0.47 20.37 14.60
N THR A 433 0.55 20.78 15.36
CA THR A 433 0.38 20.98 16.80
C THR A 433 -0.58 22.13 17.04
N TYR A 434 -1.33 22.10 18.14
CA TYR A 434 -2.28 23.14 18.49
C TYR A 434 -1.58 24.27 19.26
N PHE A 435 -1.66 25.51 18.76
CA PHE A 435 -1.06 26.68 19.41
C PHE A 435 -2.06 27.35 20.36
N GLY A 436 -2.13 26.84 21.59
CA GLY A 436 -3.02 27.27 22.65
C GLY A 436 -3.51 26.06 23.45
N SER A 437 -4.58 26.23 24.22
CA SER A 437 -5.21 25.15 24.98
C SER A 437 -6.38 24.56 24.19
N PHE A 438 -6.28 23.29 23.81
CA PHE A 438 -7.33 22.63 23.02
C PHE A 438 -8.53 22.25 23.89
N VAL A 439 -9.73 22.59 23.44
CA VAL A 439 -10.99 22.14 24.07
C VAL A 439 -11.98 21.77 22.97
N GLN A 440 -12.48 20.52 23.01
CA GLN A 440 -13.36 19.96 21.98
C GLN A 440 -14.70 20.70 21.87
N GLU A 441 -15.21 21.29 22.95
CA GLU A 441 -16.54 21.92 22.95
C GLU A 441 -16.51 23.39 22.54
N THR A 442 -15.33 24.02 22.49
CA THR A 442 -15.21 25.47 22.23
C THR A 442 -14.52 25.76 20.89
N PRO A 443 -14.96 26.80 20.16
CA PRO A 443 -14.24 27.27 18.98
C PRO A 443 -12.84 27.79 19.34
N PRO A 444 -11.82 27.57 18.47
CA PRO A 444 -11.92 26.89 17.18
C PRO A 444 -11.81 25.35 17.28
N GLY A 445 -11.49 24.79 18.44
CA GLY A 445 -11.26 23.36 18.66
C GLY A 445 -12.43 22.44 18.26
N SER A 446 -13.67 22.87 18.48
CA SER A 446 -14.88 22.08 18.16
C SER A 446 -15.08 21.71 16.69
N THR A 447 -14.39 22.41 15.79
CA THR A 447 -14.42 22.19 14.34
C THR A 447 -13.08 21.72 13.78
N LEU A 448 -12.07 21.52 14.64
CA LEU A 448 -10.80 20.91 14.27
C LEU A 448 -10.99 19.40 14.11
N ARG A 449 -10.39 18.81 13.07
CA ARG A 449 -10.51 17.37 12.81
C ARG A 449 -9.18 16.73 12.46
N GLY A 450 -9.02 15.48 12.88
CA GLY A 450 -8.01 14.56 12.35
C GLY A 450 -8.49 13.88 11.06
N LEU A 451 -7.58 13.22 10.37
CA LEU A 451 -7.72 12.59 9.06
C LEU A 451 -7.46 11.09 9.16
N ARG A 452 -8.21 10.32 8.37
CA ARG A 452 -7.98 8.88 8.22
C ARG A 452 -6.61 8.63 7.54
N PRO A 453 -5.84 7.58 7.92
CA PRO A 453 -4.45 7.42 7.47
C PRO A 453 -4.22 7.34 5.95
N ASP A 454 -5.21 6.88 5.18
CA ASP A 454 -5.14 6.82 3.71
C ASP A 454 -5.09 8.22 3.06
N HIS A 455 -5.49 9.27 3.79
CA HIS A 455 -5.56 10.64 3.26
C HIS A 455 -4.23 11.38 3.22
N ILE A 456 -3.21 10.86 3.90
CA ILE A 456 -1.98 11.60 4.18
C ILE A 456 -0.74 10.85 3.71
N LEU A 457 0.34 11.60 3.53
CA LEU A 457 1.69 11.09 3.32
C LEU A 457 2.68 11.81 4.23
N PRO A 458 3.86 11.22 4.51
CA PRO A 458 4.90 11.93 5.24
C PRO A 458 5.28 13.23 4.53
N GLY A 459 5.24 14.34 5.26
CA GLY A 459 5.77 15.63 4.83
C GLY A 459 7.25 15.80 5.18
N ARG A 460 7.80 16.97 4.87
CA ARG A 460 9.14 17.40 5.32
C ARG A 460 9.02 18.64 6.20
N TYR A 461 9.91 18.79 7.16
CA TYR A 461 9.96 19.95 8.02
C TYR A 461 10.92 21.01 7.47
N GLU A 462 10.49 22.27 7.52
CA GLU A 462 11.36 23.45 7.44
C GLU A 462 11.37 24.11 8.83
N MET A 463 12.54 24.18 9.47
CA MET A 463 12.65 24.73 10.83
C MET A 463 12.82 26.25 10.80
N HIS A 464 12.13 26.93 11.71
CA HIS A 464 12.24 28.37 11.94
C HIS A 464 12.44 28.66 13.43
N GLY A 465 13.30 29.63 13.74
CA GLY A 465 13.52 30.15 15.09
C GLY A 465 14.96 29.99 15.59
N ASP A 466 15.39 30.98 16.38
CA ASP A 466 16.76 31.04 16.91
C ASP A 466 16.93 30.28 18.24
N THR A 467 15.82 29.92 18.89
CA THR A 467 15.82 29.17 20.16
C THR A 467 14.85 27.99 20.12
N ILE A 468 15.26 26.83 20.62
CA ILE A 468 14.47 25.59 20.55
C ILE A 468 13.09 25.72 21.23
N SER A 469 12.98 26.52 22.29
CA SER A 469 11.72 26.72 23.03
C SER A 469 10.67 27.50 22.24
N THR A 470 11.08 28.35 21.28
CA THR A 470 10.16 29.08 20.39
C THR A 470 10.15 28.55 18.97
N ALA A 471 11.10 27.67 18.63
CA ALA A 471 11.25 27.12 17.29
C ALA A 471 10.03 26.29 16.87
N VAL A 472 9.70 26.40 15.59
CA VAL A 472 8.63 25.65 14.95
C VAL A 472 9.13 25.02 13.65
N TYR A 473 8.50 23.93 13.26
CA TYR A 473 8.56 23.39 11.92
C TYR A 473 7.35 23.86 11.12
N VAL A 474 7.59 24.24 9.87
CA VAL A 474 6.57 24.37 8.84
C VAL A 474 6.62 23.11 8.00
N THR A 475 5.54 22.33 8.01
CA THR A 475 5.45 21.08 7.23
C THR A 475 5.13 21.41 5.78
N ARG A 476 5.95 20.91 4.86
CA ARG A 476 5.79 21.03 3.40
C ARG A 476 5.61 19.64 2.77
N PRO A 477 5.03 19.55 1.56
CA PRO A 477 5.15 18.36 0.74
C PRO A 477 6.63 17.99 0.55
N VAL A 478 6.91 16.70 0.44
CA VAL A 478 8.25 16.23 0.04
C VAL A 478 8.61 16.77 -1.34
N ASP A 479 9.87 17.17 -1.51
CA ASP A 479 10.42 17.84 -2.69
C ASP A 479 11.14 16.89 -3.64
N VAL A 480 10.68 15.64 -3.72
CA VAL A 480 11.14 14.68 -4.71
C VAL A 480 10.72 15.13 -6.13
N PRO A 481 11.57 14.95 -7.15
CA PRO A 481 11.33 15.52 -8.48
C PRO A 481 10.13 14.93 -9.21
N PHE A 482 9.77 13.66 -8.94
CA PHE A 482 8.67 12.97 -9.61
C PHE A 482 7.74 12.28 -8.59
N PRO A 483 6.96 13.04 -7.81
CA PRO A 483 6.08 12.45 -6.82
C PRO A 483 4.96 11.66 -7.50
N GLU A 484 4.81 10.39 -7.13
CA GLU A 484 3.71 9.53 -7.56
C GLU A 484 2.34 10.02 -7.04
N ASP A 485 2.33 10.60 -5.83
CA ASP A 485 1.16 11.20 -5.19
C ASP A 485 1.46 12.67 -4.83
N GLU A 486 0.66 13.59 -5.36
CA GLU A 486 0.77 15.00 -5.00
C GLU A 486 0.04 15.33 -3.68
N CYS A 487 0.66 16.17 -2.86
CA CYS A 487 0.07 16.67 -1.61
C CYS A 487 -0.16 18.19 -1.66
N PHE A 488 -1.10 18.68 -0.84
CA PHE A 488 -1.27 20.11 -0.61
C PHE A 488 -0.12 20.68 0.23
N ASP A 489 0.33 21.87 -0.14
CA ASP A 489 1.21 22.67 0.70
C ASP A 489 0.37 23.54 1.65
N LEU A 490 0.02 22.97 2.80
CA LEU A 490 -0.80 23.63 3.82
C LEU A 490 0.03 24.40 4.84
N LYS A 491 1.37 24.35 4.76
CA LYS A 491 2.30 24.97 5.72
C LYS A 491 1.93 24.69 7.17
N SER A 492 1.55 23.43 7.46
CA SER A 492 1.07 22.99 8.76
C SER A 492 2.14 23.21 9.82
N LEU A 493 1.80 23.89 10.92
CA LEU A 493 2.75 24.29 11.94
C LEU A 493 2.91 23.25 13.05
N VAL A 494 4.14 22.98 13.43
CA VAL A 494 4.49 21.96 14.43
C VAL A 494 5.53 22.53 15.39
N ARG A 495 5.25 22.55 16.70
CA ARG A 495 6.24 22.99 17.69
C ARG A 495 7.43 22.03 17.77
N VAL A 496 8.64 22.56 17.67
CA VAL A 496 9.89 21.77 17.78
C VAL A 496 10.00 21.15 19.17
N LYS A 497 9.68 21.91 20.22
CA LYS A 497 9.60 21.42 21.59
C LYS A 497 8.26 21.85 22.21
N LEU A 498 7.45 20.88 22.60
CA LEU A 498 6.21 21.14 23.34
C LEU A 498 6.53 21.25 24.83
N PRO A 499 5.90 22.19 25.56
CA PRO A 499 5.93 22.20 27.02
C PRO A 499 5.13 21.01 27.59
N GLY A 500 5.41 20.62 28.83
CA GLY A 500 4.72 19.52 29.51
C GLY A 500 5.23 18.12 29.14
N SER A 501 4.68 17.11 29.82
CA SER A 501 4.86 15.68 29.52
C SER A 501 3.63 15.15 28.78
N ASP A 502 3.69 13.90 28.31
CA ASP A 502 2.52 13.18 27.76
C ASP A 502 1.91 13.82 26.52
N ASN A 503 2.71 14.60 25.78
CA ASN A 503 2.30 15.15 24.49
C ASN A 503 2.11 14.03 23.45
N PRO A 504 1.15 14.16 22.54
CA PRO A 504 0.95 13.23 21.43
C PRO A 504 2.17 13.23 20.48
N PRO A 505 2.37 12.17 19.69
CA PRO A 505 3.43 12.11 18.69
C PRO A 505 3.40 13.32 17.73
N LYS A 506 4.56 13.91 17.42
CA LYS A 506 4.63 15.06 16.52
C LYS A 506 4.13 14.72 15.10
N PRO A 507 3.18 15.50 14.55
CA PRO A 507 2.67 15.25 13.21
C PRO A 507 3.68 15.69 12.15
N ARG A 508 3.97 14.82 11.18
CA ARG A 508 4.78 15.16 9.99
C ARG A 508 4.06 14.71 8.73
N TRP A 509 2.87 15.25 8.51
CA TRP A 509 1.94 14.75 7.51
C TRP A 509 1.50 15.84 6.54
N ALA A 510 1.28 15.45 5.28
CA ALA A 510 0.72 16.30 4.23
C ALA A 510 -0.51 15.61 3.63
N LEU A 511 -1.57 16.39 3.34
CA LEU A 511 -2.84 15.90 2.79
C LEU A 511 -2.72 15.63 1.29
N LYS A 512 -3.12 14.44 0.83
CA LYS A 512 -3.14 14.07 -0.60
C LYS A 512 -4.18 14.89 -1.38
N LYS A 513 -3.79 15.41 -2.55
CA LYS A 513 -4.70 16.14 -3.44
C LYS A 513 -5.81 15.25 -4.02
N SER A 514 -5.51 13.97 -4.25
CA SER A 514 -6.45 13.00 -4.81
C SER A 514 -7.67 12.72 -3.92
N MET A 515 -7.65 13.15 -2.65
CA MET A 515 -8.73 12.91 -1.68
C MET A 515 -9.74 14.06 -1.59
N VAL A 516 -9.45 15.21 -2.19
CA VAL A 516 -10.22 16.44 -2.04
C VAL A 516 -10.81 16.88 -3.37
N LEU A 517 -12.14 17.04 -3.39
CA LEU A 517 -12.89 17.56 -4.52
C LEU A 517 -13.17 19.05 -4.33
N PHE A 518 -12.77 19.89 -5.29
CA PHE A 518 -13.16 21.29 -5.36
C PHE A 518 -14.32 21.49 -6.33
N ASP A 519 -15.02 22.61 -6.19
CA ASP A 519 -16.01 23.12 -7.15
C ASP A 519 -17.17 22.15 -7.48
N SER A 520 -17.57 21.30 -6.54
CA SER A 520 -18.65 20.33 -6.74
C SER A 520 -20.06 20.96 -6.88
N GLY A 521 -20.21 22.24 -6.56
CA GLY A 521 -21.52 22.91 -6.46
C GLY A 521 -22.38 22.45 -5.27
N GLU A 522 -21.92 21.46 -4.50
CA GLU A 522 -22.58 20.96 -3.29
C GLU A 522 -22.28 21.91 -2.12
N LYS A 523 -23.33 22.55 -1.57
CA LYS A 523 -23.22 23.46 -0.40
C LYS A 523 -23.15 22.69 0.91
#